data_AF-A0AA46DZI8-F1
#
_entry.id   AF-A0AA46DZI8-F1
#
_cell.length_a   1.000
_cell.length_b   1.000
_cell.length_c   1.000
_cell.angle_alpha   90.00
_cell.angle_beta   90.00
_cell.angle_gamma   90.00
#
_symmetry.space_group_name_H-M   'P 1'
#
loop_
_entity.id
_entity.type
_entity.pdbx_description
1 polymer ?
#
loop_
_entity_poly.entity_id
_entity_poly.type
_entity_poly.pdbx_seq_one_letter_code
_entity_poly.pdbx_strand_id
1 'polypeptide(L)'
;MYKLSYYLLIFIILFNPSYSKTQQAIFAGGCFWCMEPPFEKINGVKEVYSGFTGGNEKNPSYKDVANGKTGHREAILVLFDNEKVSYNKLLDIFWSQINPTDPDGQFVDRGFQYSTAIFYLNEEQKKWRKFLKKILNN
;
A
#
# COMPACT_ATOMS: atom_id res chain seq x y z
N MET A 1 -60.94 -18.40 1.45
CA MET A 1 -60.27 -17.47 0.51
C MET A 1 -59.20 -16.67 1.24
N TYR A 2 -58.06 -17.28 1.58
CA TYR A 2 -56.91 -16.58 2.17
C TYR A 2 -55.61 -17.15 1.58
N LYS A 3 -55.11 -16.54 0.52
CA LYS A 3 -53.75 -16.72 0.01
C LYS A 3 -53.22 -15.35 -0.37
N LEU A 4 -52.82 -14.57 0.64
CA LEU A 4 -52.10 -13.33 0.43
C LEU A 4 -50.89 -13.32 1.38
N SER A 5 -49.75 -12.92 0.81
CA SER A 5 -48.57 -12.39 1.53
C SER A 5 -47.60 -13.40 2.17
N TYR A 6 -46.95 -14.23 1.35
CA TYR A 6 -45.62 -14.78 1.69
C TYR A 6 -44.47 -14.11 0.91
N TYR A 7 -44.78 -13.25 -0.07
CA TYR A 7 -43.77 -12.61 -0.91
C TYR A 7 -43.11 -11.37 -0.29
N LEU A 8 -43.64 -10.83 0.82
CA LEU A 8 -43.05 -9.65 1.46
C LEU A 8 -41.89 -9.97 2.41
N LEU A 9 -41.72 -11.24 2.82
CA LEU A 9 -40.68 -11.65 3.78
C LEU A 9 -39.37 -12.11 3.13
N ILE A 10 -39.33 -12.28 1.80
CA ILE A 10 -38.14 -12.75 1.08
C ILE A 10 -37.22 -11.60 0.61
N PHE A 11 -37.71 -10.35 0.59
CA PHE A 11 -36.95 -9.22 0.03
C PHE A 11 -35.87 -8.63 0.96
N ILE A 12 -35.81 -9.01 2.24
CA ILE A 12 -34.92 -8.39 3.24
C ILE A 12 -33.54 -9.10 3.34
N ILE A 13 -33.37 -10.29 2.79
CA ILE A 13 -32.16 -11.12 3.03
C ILE A 13 -30.96 -10.76 2.10
N LEU A 14 -31.09 -9.81 1.17
CA LEU A 14 -30.02 -9.51 0.19
C LEU A 14 -29.16 -8.27 0.49
N PHE A 15 -29.45 -7.50 1.54
CA PHE A 15 -28.56 -6.42 1.96
C PHE A 15 -27.48 -6.98 2.91
N ASN A 16 -26.41 -7.54 2.34
CA ASN A 16 -25.15 -7.61 3.05
C ASN A 16 -24.48 -6.24 2.88
N PRO A 17 -24.49 -5.34 3.89
CA PRO A 17 -23.62 -4.18 3.82
C PRO A 17 -22.20 -4.72 3.73
N SER A 18 -21.55 -4.49 2.59
CA SER A 18 -20.10 -4.67 2.51
C SER A 18 -19.54 -3.73 3.58
N TYR A 19 -18.91 -4.31 4.59
CA TYR A 19 -18.34 -3.52 5.67
C TYR A 19 -17.01 -3.01 5.15
N SER A 20 -16.94 -1.70 4.85
CA SER A 20 -15.69 -0.99 4.54
C SER A 20 -14.62 -1.41 5.53
N LYS A 21 -13.68 -2.23 5.06
CA LYS A 21 -12.60 -2.73 5.90
C LYS A 21 -11.40 -1.86 5.61
N THR A 22 -11.00 -1.04 6.59
CA THR A 22 -9.71 -0.35 6.51
C THR A 22 -8.61 -1.38 6.24
N GLN A 23 -7.94 -1.22 5.12
CA GLN A 23 -6.79 -2.00 4.72
C GLN A 23 -5.51 -1.16 4.82
N GLN A 24 -4.37 -1.85 4.75
CA GLN A 24 -3.05 -1.28 4.87
C GLN A 24 -2.22 -1.62 3.64
N ALA A 25 -1.41 -0.68 3.18
CA ALA A 25 -0.38 -0.91 2.16
C ALA A 25 0.93 -0.27 2.62
N ILE A 26 2.06 -0.94 2.37
CA ILE A 26 3.37 -0.44 2.76
C ILE A 26 4.28 -0.38 1.54
N PHE A 27 4.80 0.81 1.27
CA PHE A 27 5.64 1.11 0.11
C PHE A 27 6.93 1.82 0.54
N ALA A 28 8.06 1.43 -0.04
CA ALA A 28 9.34 2.11 0.06
C ALA A 28 9.79 2.49 -1.36
N GLY A 29 10.20 3.74 -1.55
CA GLY A 29 10.36 4.31 -2.90
C GLY A 29 11.13 5.63 -2.93
N GLY A 30 12.10 5.82 -2.04
CA GLY A 30 12.83 7.08 -1.92
C GLY A 30 12.51 7.80 -0.60
N CYS A 31 12.76 9.11 -0.55
CA CYS A 31 12.41 9.90 0.63
C CYS A 31 10.91 9.81 0.94
N PHE A 32 10.58 9.40 2.16
CA PHE A 32 9.18 9.25 2.59
C PHE A 32 8.36 10.56 2.54
N TRP A 33 8.97 11.73 2.72
CA TRP A 33 8.31 13.03 2.65
C TRP A 33 7.87 13.36 1.22
N CYS A 34 8.57 12.83 0.22
CA CYS A 34 8.15 12.91 -1.18
C CYS A 34 7.07 11.89 -1.50
N MET A 35 7.09 10.73 -0.83
CA MET A 35 6.16 9.64 -1.08
C MET A 35 4.80 9.82 -0.41
N GLU A 36 4.67 10.52 0.71
CA GLU A 36 3.36 10.70 1.38
C GLU A 36 2.35 11.53 0.57
N PRO A 37 2.68 12.76 0.10
CA PRO A 37 1.68 13.67 -0.46
C PRO A 37 0.88 13.14 -1.66
N PRO A 38 1.45 12.30 -2.56
CA PRO A 38 0.70 11.66 -3.63
C PRO A 38 -0.47 10.77 -3.16
N PHE A 39 -0.43 10.24 -1.93
CA PHE A 39 -1.46 9.36 -1.39
C PHE A 39 -2.48 10.10 -0.53
N GLU A 40 -2.08 11.13 0.22
CA GLU A 40 -2.96 11.86 1.16
C GLU A 40 -4.19 12.47 0.48
N LYS A 41 -4.08 12.85 -0.79
CA LYS A 41 -5.16 13.52 -1.55
C LYS A 41 -6.12 12.55 -2.22
N ILE A 42 -5.92 11.24 -2.07
CA ILE A 42 -6.71 10.23 -2.77
C ILE A 42 -7.99 9.94 -2.01
N ASN A 43 -9.13 10.09 -2.68
CA ASN A 43 -10.41 9.68 -2.09
C ASN A 43 -10.38 8.19 -1.74
N GLY A 44 -10.65 7.87 -0.47
CA GLY A 44 -10.54 6.51 0.07
C GLY A 44 -9.26 6.23 0.84
N VAL A 45 -8.20 7.03 0.67
CA VAL A 45 -7.08 7.03 1.62
C VAL A 45 -7.52 7.77 2.88
N LYS A 46 -7.27 7.16 4.05
CA LYS A 46 -7.64 7.71 5.35
C LYS A 46 -6.46 8.47 5.95
N GLU A 47 -5.30 7.81 5.99
CA GLU A 47 -4.09 8.31 6.63
C GLU A 47 -2.86 7.73 5.91
N VAL A 48 -1.77 8.49 5.94
CA VAL A 48 -0.46 8.05 5.44
C VAL A 48 0.57 8.35 6.52
N TYR A 49 1.40 7.37 6.85
CA TYR A 49 2.41 7.50 7.90
C TYR A 49 3.81 7.17 7.37
N SER A 50 4.73 8.11 7.51
CA SER A 50 6.17 7.88 7.35
C SER A 50 6.71 6.98 8.45
N GLY A 51 7.60 6.07 8.05
CA GLY A 51 8.32 5.21 8.99
C GLY A 51 9.45 4.45 8.32
N PHE A 52 9.91 3.41 9.02
CA PHE A 52 11.03 2.58 8.59
C PHE A 52 10.67 1.10 8.66
N THR A 53 11.05 0.33 7.64
CA THR A 53 10.80 -1.12 7.65
C THR A 53 11.78 -1.90 6.76
N GLY A 54 11.78 -3.22 6.89
CA GLY A 54 12.61 -4.15 6.11
C GLY A 54 14.04 -4.36 6.62
N GLY A 55 14.45 -3.66 7.68
CA GLY A 55 15.71 -3.85 8.39
C GLY A 55 15.59 -4.67 9.66
N ASN A 56 16.71 -4.83 10.35
CA ASN A 56 16.83 -5.72 11.52
C ASN A 56 16.77 -4.98 12.86
N GLU A 57 17.08 -3.69 12.87
CA GLU A 57 17.14 -2.90 14.10
C GLU A 57 15.73 -2.59 14.64
N LYS A 58 15.51 -2.78 15.94
CA LYS A 58 14.24 -2.45 16.59
C LYS A 58 14.22 -0.98 16.97
N ASN A 59 13.15 -0.27 16.61
CA ASN A 59 12.94 1.15 16.90
C ASN A 59 14.13 2.04 16.47
N PRO A 60 14.54 1.99 15.19
CA PRO A 60 15.72 2.72 14.73
C PRO A 60 15.48 4.23 14.79
N SER A 61 16.55 5.01 15.00
CA SER A 61 16.48 6.46 14.88
C SER A 61 16.51 6.88 13.40
N TYR A 62 15.89 8.02 13.07
CA TYR A 62 15.99 8.58 11.72
C TYR A 62 17.45 8.74 11.27
N LYS A 63 18.32 9.21 12.17
CA LYS A 63 19.74 9.42 11.88
C LYS A 63 20.43 8.11 11.48
N ASP A 64 20.13 7.01 12.15
CA ASP A 64 20.78 5.73 11.84
C ASP A 64 20.28 5.15 10.50
N VAL A 65 18.98 5.31 10.22
CA VAL A 65 18.39 4.90 8.94
C VAL A 65 18.92 5.74 7.78
N ALA A 66 18.93 7.07 7.92
CA ALA A 66 19.43 8.00 6.91
C ALA A 66 20.93 7.78 6.61
N ASN A 67 21.71 7.26 7.58
CA ASN A 67 23.10 6.86 7.39
C ASN A 67 23.27 5.41 6.89
N GLY A 68 22.18 4.70 6.56
CA GLY A 68 22.19 3.35 6.00
C GLY A 68 22.63 2.24 6.97
N LYS A 69 22.64 2.48 8.28
CA LYS A 69 23.24 1.56 9.27
C LYS A 69 22.33 0.41 9.70
N THR A 70 21.02 0.56 9.50
CA THR A 70 20.00 -0.28 10.15
C THR A 70 19.44 -1.37 9.24
N GLY A 71 19.76 -1.28 7.94
CA GLY A 71 19.15 -2.10 6.89
C GLY A 71 17.66 -1.80 6.65
N HIS A 72 17.10 -0.78 7.28
CA HIS A 72 15.73 -0.32 6.99
C HIS A 72 15.69 0.52 5.73
N ARG A 73 14.50 0.57 5.13
CA ARG A 73 14.11 1.57 4.14
C ARG A 73 13.20 2.62 4.76
N GLU A 74 13.29 3.83 4.25
CA GLU A 74 12.19 4.79 4.38
C GLU A 74 10.97 4.23 3.64
N ALA A 75 9.83 4.24 4.33
CA ALA A 75 8.60 3.67 3.84
C ALA A 75 7.41 4.49 4.32
N ILE A 76 6.30 4.36 3.60
CA ILE A 76 5.00 4.87 3.99
C ILE A 76 4.05 3.71 4.31
N LEU A 77 3.23 3.87 5.33
CA LEU A 77 2.04 3.05 5.62
C LEU A 77 0.81 3.82 5.18
N VAL A 78 0.10 3.30 4.19
CA VAL A 78 -1.15 3.87 3.67
C VAL A 78 -2.33 3.10 4.27
N LEU A 79 -3.14 3.78 5.07
CA LEU A 79 -4.43 3.27 5.54
C LEU A 79 -5.52 3.67 4.55
N PHE A 80 -6.25 2.71 3.99
CA PHE A 80 -7.24 2.99 2.95
C PHE A 80 -8.53 2.18 3.10
N ASP A 81 -9.61 2.76 2.60
CA ASP A 81 -10.92 2.14 2.43
C ASP A 81 -10.96 1.39 1.10
N ASN A 82 -10.96 0.05 1.17
CA ASN A 82 -10.91 -0.80 -0.01
C ASN A 82 -12.19 -0.76 -0.87
N GLU A 83 -13.28 -0.15 -0.37
CA GLU A 83 -14.49 0.09 -1.14
C GLU A 83 -14.42 1.39 -1.96
N LYS A 84 -13.52 2.30 -1.60
CA LYS A 84 -13.35 3.60 -2.28
C LYS A 84 -12.12 3.64 -3.17
N VAL A 85 -11.03 2.98 -2.77
CA VAL A 85 -9.79 2.91 -3.54
C VAL A 85 -9.23 1.49 -3.51
N SER A 86 -8.86 0.98 -4.69
CA SER A 86 -8.27 -0.36 -4.81
C SER A 86 -6.77 -0.34 -4.52
N TYR A 87 -6.23 -1.47 -4.07
CA TYR A 87 -4.78 -1.63 -3.92
C TYR A 87 -4.03 -1.38 -5.24
N ASN A 88 -4.63 -1.75 -6.38
CA ASN A 88 -4.05 -1.50 -7.70
C ASN A 88 -3.88 -0.01 -7.98
N LYS A 89 -4.87 0.80 -7.60
CA LYS A 89 -4.77 2.25 -7.76
C LYS A 89 -3.61 2.81 -6.92
N LEU A 90 -3.40 2.27 -5.72
CA LEU A 90 -2.26 2.64 -4.88
C LEU A 90 -0.92 2.21 -5.51
N LEU A 91 -0.86 1.03 -6.13
CA LEU A 91 0.30 0.59 -6.90
C LEU A 91 0.57 1.52 -8.08
N ASP A 92 -0.45 1.90 -8.85
CA ASP A 92 -0.28 2.81 -10.00
C ASP A 92 0.29 4.17 -9.56
N ILE A 93 -0.20 4.69 -8.43
CA ILE A 93 0.35 5.91 -7.83
C ILE A 93 1.81 5.66 -7.43
N PHE A 94 2.09 4.59 -6.68
CA PHE A 94 3.44 4.25 -6.25
C PHE A 94 4.43 4.19 -7.42
N TRP A 95 4.12 3.45 -8.49
CA TRP A 95 4.99 3.31 -9.65
C TRP A 95 5.21 4.63 -10.41
N SER A 96 4.24 5.55 -10.37
CA SER A 96 4.40 6.88 -10.96
C SER A 96 5.36 7.80 -10.20
N GLN A 97 5.63 7.48 -8.92
CA GLN A 97 6.49 8.28 -8.05
C GLN A 97 7.93 7.79 -8.00
N ILE A 98 8.26 6.67 -8.65
CA ILE A 98 9.58 6.03 -8.53
C ILE A 98 10.16 5.67 -9.89
N ASN A 99 11.48 5.49 -9.92
CA ASN A 99 12.18 4.77 -10.96
C ASN A 99 12.45 3.33 -10.50
N PRO A 100 11.67 2.32 -10.94
CA PRO A 100 11.79 0.95 -10.47
C PRO A 100 13.06 0.24 -10.96
N THR A 101 13.80 0.82 -11.90
CA THR A 101 15.07 0.27 -12.42
C THR A 101 16.30 0.96 -11.84
N ASP A 102 16.12 1.90 -10.90
CA ASP A 102 17.23 2.56 -10.21
C ASP A 102 17.78 1.61 -9.12
N PRO A 103 19.02 1.11 -9.25
CA PRO A 103 19.57 0.12 -8.33
C PRO A 103 20.07 0.73 -7.01
N ASP A 104 20.36 2.04 -6.98
CA ASP A 104 21.15 2.67 -5.93
C ASP A 104 20.37 3.72 -5.10
N GLY A 105 19.04 3.70 -5.20
CA GLY A 105 18.15 4.64 -4.52
C GLY A 105 17.07 5.16 -5.46
N GLN A 106 16.63 6.40 -5.24
CA GLN A 106 15.60 7.06 -6.06
C GLN A 106 15.97 8.52 -6.30
N PHE A 107 16.07 8.92 -7.57
CA PHE A 107 16.36 10.29 -8.01
C PHE A 107 17.62 10.95 -7.43
N VAL A 108 17.51 11.72 -6.35
CA VAL A 108 18.67 12.33 -5.68
C VAL A 108 18.94 11.66 -4.33
N ASP A 109 18.03 10.82 -3.86
CA ASP A 109 18.13 10.08 -2.61
C ASP A 109 18.90 8.78 -2.87
N ARG A 110 20.07 8.64 -2.25
CA ARG A 110 21.03 7.57 -2.56
C ARG A 110 21.36 6.72 -1.35
N GLY A 111 21.40 5.41 -1.58
CA GLY A 111 21.59 4.39 -0.54
C GLY A 111 20.44 3.41 -0.45
N PHE A 112 20.71 2.27 0.19
CA PHE A 112 19.75 1.17 0.33
C PHE A 112 18.45 1.60 1.00
N GLN A 113 18.52 2.53 1.96
CA GLN A 113 17.37 3.05 2.68
C GLN A 113 16.36 3.78 1.78
N TYR A 114 16.78 4.22 0.59
CA TYR A 114 15.92 4.85 -0.41
C TYR A 114 15.54 3.89 -1.55
N SER A 115 15.97 2.63 -1.50
CA SER A 115 15.67 1.66 -2.55
C SER A 115 14.20 1.25 -2.55
N THR A 116 13.71 0.86 -3.72
CA THR A 116 12.32 0.45 -3.93
C THR A 116 12.00 -0.88 -3.24
N ALA A 117 10.90 -0.95 -2.50
CA ALA A 117 10.31 -2.20 -2.00
C ALA A 117 8.80 -2.08 -1.76
N ILE A 118 8.09 -3.20 -1.88
CA ILE A 118 6.68 -3.33 -1.51
C ILE A 118 6.56 -4.43 -0.45
N PHE A 119 6.00 -4.10 0.71
CA PHE A 119 5.82 -5.04 1.81
C PHE A 119 4.36 -5.49 1.84
N TYR A 120 4.11 -6.68 1.29
CA TYR A 120 2.76 -7.25 1.21
C TYR A 120 2.29 -7.72 2.60
N LEU A 121 1.04 -7.42 2.93
CA LEU A 121 0.40 -7.76 4.20
C LEU A 121 -0.59 -8.92 4.10
N ASN A 122 -0.94 -9.34 2.88
CA ASN A 122 -1.81 -10.47 2.63
C ASN A 122 -1.50 -11.12 1.28
N GLU A 123 -2.13 -12.27 1.02
CA GLU A 123 -1.90 -13.05 -0.21
C GLU A 123 -2.41 -12.33 -1.48
N GLU A 124 -3.40 -11.45 -1.37
CA GLU A 124 -3.87 -10.64 -2.51
C GLU A 124 -2.79 -9.66 -2.96
N GLN A 125 -2.19 -8.90 -2.04
CA GLN A 125 -1.08 -8.00 -2.31
C GLN A 125 0.14 -8.77 -2.86
N LYS A 126 0.40 -9.97 -2.34
CA LYS A 126 1.49 -10.82 -2.81
C LYS A 126 1.31 -11.32 -4.25
N LYS A 127 0.07 -11.50 -4.74
CA LYS A 127 -0.18 -11.92 -6.13
C LYS A 127 0.41 -10.94 -7.14
N TRP A 128 0.46 -9.65 -6.82
CA TRP A 128 1.07 -8.62 -7.68
C TRP A 128 2.55 -8.85 -7.95
N ARG A 129 3.29 -9.46 -7.01
CA ARG A 129 4.69 -9.88 -7.25
C ARG A 129 4.81 -10.81 -8.44
N LYS A 130 3.89 -11.78 -8.58
CA LYS A 130 3.91 -12.74 -9.70
C LYS A 130 3.58 -12.05 -11.02
N PHE A 131 2.65 -11.10 -11.01
CA PHE A 131 2.27 -10.32 -12.17
C PHE A 131 3.44 -9.45 -12.68
N LEU A 132 4.10 -8.70 -11.79
CA LEU A 132 5.25 -7.86 -12.14
C LEU A 132 6.43 -8.67 -12.67
N LYS A 133 6.76 -9.81 -12.03
CA LYS A 133 7.80 -10.73 -12.54
C LYS A 133 7.51 -11.22 -13.96
N LYS A 134 6.23 -11.43 -14.31
CA LYS A 134 5.85 -11.85 -15.67
C LYS A 134 6.01 -10.73 -16.69
N ILE A 135 5.75 -9.48 -16.29
CA ILE A 135 5.91 -8.31 -17.16
C ILE A 135 7.38 -7.99 -17.40
N LEU A 136 8.21 -8.01 -16.35
CA LEU A 136 9.62 -7.60 -16.41
C LEU A 136 10.56 -8.67 -16.99
N ASN A 137 10.12 -9.93 -17.09
CA ASN A 137 10.89 -11.03 -17.70
C ASN A 137 10.49 -11.28 -19.18
N ASN A 138 9.77 -10.35 -19.81
CA ASN A 138 9.52 -10.28 -21.25
C ASN A 138 10.18 -9.01 -21.81
#